data_AF-A0AAU6AM07-F1
#
_entry.id   AF-A0AAU6AM07-F1
#
_cell.length_a   1.000
_cell.length_b   1.000
_cell.length_c   1.000
_cell.angle_alpha   90.00
_cell.angle_beta   90.00
_cell.angle_gamma   90.00
#
_symmetry.space_group_name_H-M   'P 1'
#
loop_
_entity.id
_entity.type
_entity.pdbx_description
1 polymer ?
#
loop_
_entity_poly.entity_id
_entity_poly.type
_entity_poly.pdbx_seq_one_letter_code
_entity_poly.pdbx_strand_id
1 'polypeptide(L)'
;MRAAGFPDGYAFAAKDQIARDQARRAPDAGLDPAWATGDEVYVRSSELREVFEQHDIGYVFAVGRDFQLTTSRCVKMRADQALHLVEARGWNRRSCGNGSPGRRLYDWAWIATASPRHHLLIRRKKPTGCLPGHRARRGVRRHWSTASS
;
A
#
# COMPACT_ATOMS: atom_id res chain seq x y z
N MET A 1 -15.08 -29.78 -5.56
CA MET A 1 -15.89 -28.70 -4.94
C MET A 1 -17.01 -29.25 -4.06
N ARG A 2 -17.79 -30.26 -4.51
CA ARG A 2 -18.77 -30.97 -3.66
C ARG A 2 -18.25 -31.52 -2.33
N ALA A 3 -17.01 -32.03 -2.30
CA ALA A 3 -16.39 -32.55 -1.07
C ALA A 3 -16.04 -31.47 -0.02
N ALA A 4 -16.10 -30.18 -0.39
CA ALA A 4 -15.82 -29.06 0.52
C ALA A 4 -17.10 -28.33 0.98
N GLY A 5 -18.29 -28.84 0.67
CA GLY A 5 -19.58 -28.28 1.12
C GLY A 5 -20.07 -27.04 0.36
N PHE A 6 -19.46 -26.69 -0.78
CA PHE A 6 -19.95 -25.58 -1.60
C PHE A 6 -21.14 -26.02 -2.47
N PRO A 7 -22.18 -25.16 -2.64
CA PRO A 7 -23.28 -25.42 -3.56
C PRO A 7 -22.79 -25.69 -4.98
N ASP A 8 -23.49 -26.56 -5.72
CA ASP A 8 -23.21 -26.77 -7.13
C ASP A 8 -23.42 -25.44 -7.89
N GLY A 9 -22.39 -25.00 -8.64
CA GLY A 9 -22.38 -23.70 -9.31
C GLY A 9 -21.69 -22.55 -8.55
N TYR A 10 -21.06 -22.81 -7.40
CA TYR A 10 -20.28 -21.80 -6.68
C TYR A 10 -19.08 -21.31 -7.51
N ALA A 11 -19.14 -20.07 -7.99
CA ALA A 11 -18.05 -19.41 -8.69
C ALA A 11 -17.17 -18.63 -7.71
N PHE A 12 -15.86 -18.86 -7.76
CA PHE A 12 -14.90 -18.06 -7.00
C PHE A 12 -14.83 -16.65 -7.60
N ALA A 13 -15.19 -15.64 -6.82
CA ALA A 13 -14.95 -14.25 -7.19
C ALA A 13 -13.46 -13.91 -7.01
N ALA A 14 -12.92 -13.13 -7.94
CA ALA A 14 -11.57 -12.60 -7.80
C ALA A 14 -11.50 -11.66 -6.57
N LYS A 15 -10.33 -11.57 -5.93
CA LYS A 15 -10.16 -10.76 -4.71
C LYS A 15 -10.58 -9.30 -4.91
N ASP A 16 -10.25 -8.73 -6.07
CA ASP A 16 -10.61 -7.37 -6.43
C ASP A 16 -12.12 -7.21 -6.66
N GLN A 17 -12.79 -8.22 -7.20
CA GLN A 17 -14.26 -8.26 -7.30
C GLN A 17 -14.90 -8.27 -5.91
N ILE A 18 -14.41 -9.12 -5.00
CA ILE A 18 -14.88 -9.15 -3.60
C ILE A 18 -14.71 -7.78 -2.93
N ALA A 19 -13.55 -7.14 -3.09
CA ALA A 19 -13.29 -5.82 -2.51
C ALA A 19 -14.20 -4.73 -3.09
N ARG A 20 -14.47 -4.77 -4.41
CA ARG A 20 -15.44 -3.86 -5.05
C ARG A 20 -16.84 -4.05 -4.49
N ASP A 21 -17.30 -5.28 -4.37
CA ASP A 21 -18.62 -5.59 -3.84
C ASP A 21 -18.75 -5.20 -2.37
N GLN A 22 -17.68 -5.29 -1.59
CA GLN A 22 -17.64 -4.80 -0.22
C GLN A 22 -17.70 -3.26 -0.16
N ALA A 23 -16.92 -2.58 -1.00
CA ALA A 23 -16.91 -1.13 -1.10
C ALA A 23 -18.28 -0.56 -1.47
N ARG A 24 -18.94 -1.16 -2.47
CA ARG A 24 -20.28 -0.75 -2.94
C ARG A 24 -21.37 -0.96 -1.89
N ARG A 25 -21.28 -2.03 -1.09
CA ARG A 25 -22.27 -2.36 -0.06
C ARG A 25 -22.04 -1.69 1.29
N ALA A 26 -20.85 -1.15 1.54
CA ALA A 26 -20.53 -0.52 2.81
C ALA A 26 -21.52 0.60 3.17
N PRO A 27 -21.87 1.55 2.27
CA PRO A 27 -22.84 2.60 2.58
C PRO A 27 -24.23 2.05 2.94
N ASP A 28 -24.73 1.07 2.18
CA ASP A 28 -26.03 0.43 2.43
C ASP A 28 -26.08 -0.30 3.79
N ALA A 29 -24.92 -0.74 4.27
CA ALA A 29 -24.75 -1.33 5.60
C ALA A 29 -24.51 -0.29 6.71
N GLY A 30 -24.58 1.01 6.41
CA GLY A 30 -24.28 2.10 7.35
C GLY A 30 -22.81 2.24 7.69
N LEU A 31 -21.91 1.67 6.88
CA LEU A 31 -20.46 1.77 7.04
C LEU A 31 -19.92 2.85 6.12
N ASP A 32 -19.20 3.81 6.69
CA ASP A 32 -18.52 4.89 5.96
C ASP A 32 -17.01 4.86 6.26
N PRO A 33 -16.26 3.93 5.66
CA PRO A 33 -14.83 3.79 5.94
C PRO A 33 -14.07 4.94 5.28
N ALA A 34 -13.43 5.79 6.09
CA ALA A 34 -12.58 6.87 5.58
C ALA A 34 -11.42 6.36 4.70
N TRP A 35 -10.95 5.12 4.90
CA TRP A 35 -9.92 4.53 4.06
C TRP A 35 -9.92 3.00 4.06
N ALA A 36 -9.30 2.41 3.02
CA ALA A 36 -9.06 0.98 2.87
C ALA A 36 -7.57 0.66 2.63
N THR A 37 -7.14 -0.58 2.94
CA THR A 37 -5.80 -1.07 2.58
C THR A 37 -5.88 -2.41 1.86
N GLY A 38 -4.95 -2.64 0.94
CA GLY A 38 -4.92 -3.85 0.11
C GLY A 38 -3.50 -4.33 -0.18
N ASP A 39 -3.37 -5.62 -0.46
CA ASP A 39 -2.15 -6.22 -0.99
C ASP A 39 -1.89 -5.85 -2.48
N GLU A 40 -0.81 -6.37 -3.05
CA GLU A 40 -0.39 -6.06 -4.43
C GLU A 40 -1.37 -6.49 -5.52
N VAL A 41 -2.24 -7.46 -5.24
CA VAL A 41 -3.22 -7.94 -6.21
C VAL A 41 -4.19 -6.83 -6.61
N TYR A 42 -4.47 -5.90 -5.71
CA TYR A 42 -5.45 -4.83 -5.90
C TYR A 42 -4.94 -3.67 -6.76
N VAL A 43 -3.63 -3.43 -6.84
CA VAL A 43 -3.10 -2.25 -7.54
C VAL A 43 -3.41 -2.24 -9.04
N ARG A 44 -3.58 -3.43 -9.64
CA ARG A 44 -3.85 -3.60 -11.07
C ARG A 44 -5.32 -3.37 -11.44
N SER A 45 -6.22 -3.32 -10.45
CA SER A 45 -7.64 -3.07 -10.70
C SER A 45 -7.88 -1.56 -10.76
N SER A 46 -8.06 -1.01 -11.96
CA SER A 46 -8.58 0.36 -12.13
C SER A 46 -10.00 0.47 -11.59
N GLU A 47 -10.83 -0.53 -11.87
CA GLU A 47 -12.24 -0.57 -11.43
C GLU A 47 -12.39 -0.50 -9.90
N LEU A 48 -11.50 -1.15 -9.14
CA LEU A 48 -11.54 -1.05 -7.68
C LEU A 48 -11.18 0.37 -7.19
N ARG A 49 -10.21 1.02 -7.83
CA ARG A 49 -9.83 2.40 -7.50
C ARG A 49 -10.94 3.37 -7.84
N GLU A 50 -11.58 3.21 -9.00
CA GLU A 50 -12.74 4.00 -9.40
C GLU A 50 -13.89 3.88 -8.41
N VAL A 51 -14.18 2.68 -7.91
CA VAL A 51 -15.20 2.49 -6.86
C VAL A 51 -14.81 3.23 -5.59
N PHE A 52 -13.58 3.10 -5.10
CA PHE A 52 -13.16 3.84 -3.91
C PHE A 52 -13.20 5.36 -4.11
N GLU A 53 -12.79 5.86 -5.27
CA GLU A 53 -12.85 7.29 -5.60
C GLU A 53 -14.29 7.81 -5.73
N GLN A 54 -15.22 7.03 -6.29
CA GLN A 54 -16.64 7.38 -6.41
C GLN A 54 -17.34 7.46 -5.06
N HIS A 55 -16.86 6.72 -4.08
CA HIS A 55 -17.41 6.66 -2.72
C HIS A 55 -16.59 7.50 -1.72
N ASP A 56 -15.65 8.32 -2.18
CA ASP A 56 -14.75 9.14 -1.34
C ASP A 56 -13.97 8.34 -0.27
N ILE A 57 -13.66 7.09 -0.58
CA ILE A 57 -12.86 6.19 0.26
C ILE A 57 -11.39 6.32 -0.11
N GLY A 58 -10.54 6.81 0.79
CA GLY A 58 -9.09 6.81 0.61
C GLY A 58 -8.55 5.37 0.54
N TYR A 59 -7.43 5.12 -0.14
CA TYR A 59 -6.87 3.76 -0.18
C TYR A 59 -5.35 3.72 -0.16
N VAL A 60 -4.81 2.66 0.43
CA VAL A 60 -3.37 2.34 0.43
C VAL A 60 -3.16 0.91 -0.06
N PHE A 61 -2.65 0.76 -1.28
CA PHE A 61 -2.38 -0.56 -1.87
C PHE A 61 -0.90 -0.84 -1.95
N ALA A 62 -0.46 -2.00 -1.49
CA ALA A 62 0.91 -2.43 -1.65
C ALA A 62 1.27 -2.55 -3.14
N VAL A 63 2.51 -2.24 -3.50
CA VAL A 63 3.02 -2.41 -4.87
C VAL A 63 4.34 -3.16 -4.89
N GLY A 64 4.58 -3.88 -5.97
CA GLY A 64 5.87 -4.49 -6.26
C GLY A 64 6.98 -3.45 -6.40
N ARG A 65 8.23 -3.88 -6.21
CA ARG A 65 9.40 -2.97 -6.31
C ARG A 65 9.58 -2.38 -7.72
N ASP A 66 9.14 -3.12 -8.72
CA ASP A 66 9.22 -2.84 -10.15
C ASP A 66 7.95 -2.16 -10.71
N PHE A 67 7.00 -1.85 -9.83
CA PHE A 67 5.80 -1.10 -10.17
C PHE A 67 6.15 0.20 -10.89
N GLN A 68 5.54 0.39 -12.06
CA GLN A 68 5.76 1.57 -12.90
C GLN A 68 4.85 2.70 -12.43
N LEU A 69 5.45 3.86 -12.16
CA LEU A 69 4.73 5.10 -11.90
C LEU A 69 5.26 6.22 -12.78
N THR A 70 4.41 7.20 -13.02
CA THR A 70 4.82 8.49 -13.58
C THR A 70 4.89 9.48 -12.43
N THR A 71 6.04 10.12 -12.25
CA THR A 71 6.22 11.17 -11.23
C THR A 71 5.49 12.45 -11.61
N SER A 72 5.32 13.37 -10.66
CA SER A 72 4.74 14.71 -10.92
C SER A 72 5.50 15.53 -11.97
N ARG A 73 6.76 15.18 -12.28
CA ARG A 73 7.57 15.77 -13.36
C ARG A 73 7.40 15.05 -14.71
N CYS A 74 6.35 14.25 -14.87
CA CYS A 74 6.06 13.46 -16.07
C CYS A 74 7.14 12.44 -16.45
N VAL A 75 8.01 12.05 -15.51
CA VAL A 75 9.03 11.00 -15.74
C VAL A 75 8.50 9.65 -15.28
N LYS A 76 8.48 8.68 -16.19
CA LYS A 76 8.13 7.28 -15.89
C LYS A 76 9.32 6.54 -15.29
N MET A 77 9.11 5.84 -14.18
CA MET A 77 10.15 5.05 -13.51
C MET A 77 9.55 3.96 -12.61
N ARG A 78 10.42 3.08 -12.10
CA ARG A 78 10.05 2.08 -11.09
C ARG A 78 9.96 2.66 -9.68
N ALA A 79 9.14 2.06 -8.84
CA ALA A 79 9.02 2.41 -7.43
C ALA A 79 10.37 2.36 -6.68
N ASP A 80 11.22 1.36 -6.96
CA ASP A 80 12.54 1.25 -6.34
C ASP A 80 13.54 2.30 -6.84
N GLN A 81 13.41 2.78 -8.07
CA GLN A 81 14.19 3.90 -8.57
C GLN A 81 13.72 5.22 -7.93
N ALA A 82 12.41 5.40 -7.77
CA ALA A 82 11.84 6.59 -7.16
C ALA A 82 12.34 6.83 -5.73
N LEU A 83 12.71 5.76 -4.99
CA LEU A 83 13.38 5.86 -3.70
C LEU A 83 14.59 6.81 -3.70
N HIS A 84 15.36 6.83 -4.79
CA HIS A 84 16.57 7.65 -4.91
C HIS A 84 16.27 9.14 -5.09
N LEU A 85 15.02 9.50 -5.39
CA LEU A 85 14.58 10.90 -5.46
C LEU A 85 14.32 11.51 -4.07
N VAL A 86 14.20 10.68 -3.03
CA VAL A 86 13.88 11.17 -1.68
C VAL A 86 15.14 11.67 -0.98
N GLU A 87 15.30 13.00 -0.95
CA GLU A 87 16.31 13.68 -0.16
C GLU A 87 16.23 13.32 1.33
N ALA A 88 17.32 13.50 2.07
CA ALA A 88 17.38 13.16 3.50
C ALA A 88 16.25 13.82 4.33
N ARG A 89 15.91 15.08 4.03
CA ARG A 89 14.82 15.83 4.67
C ARG A 89 13.42 15.36 4.30
N GLY A 90 13.26 14.62 3.20
CA GLY A 90 11.96 14.06 2.79
C GLY A 90 11.53 12.85 3.62
N TRP A 91 12.43 12.32 4.46
CA TRP A 91 12.16 11.18 5.32
C TRP A 91 11.57 11.61 6.66
N ASN A 92 10.41 11.04 6.98
CA ASN A 92 9.69 11.26 8.22
C ASN A 92 9.67 10.00 9.07
N ARG A 93 10.25 10.06 10.27
CA ARG A 93 10.24 8.93 11.19
C ARG A 93 8.90 8.84 11.91
N ARG A 94 8.18 7.74 11.73
CA ARG A 94 6.87 7.50 12.36
C ARG A 94 6.77 6.05 12.88
N SER A 95 5.95 5.86 13.92
CA SER A 95 5.65 4.54 14.48
C SER A 95 4.49 3.89 13.73
N CYS A 96 4.59 2.61 13.37
CA CYS A 96 3.47 1.81 12.87
C CYS A 96 2.57 1.28 14.01
N GLY A 97 2.34 2.08 15.05
CA GLY A 97 1.70 1.64 16.29
C GLY A 97 2.65 1.00 17.31
N ASN A 98 2.12 0.68 18.49
CA ASN A 98 2.83 0.00 19.56
C ASN A 98 2.67 -1.51 19.36
N GLY A 99 3.76 -2.23 19.08
CA GLY A 99 3.75 -3.70 19.09
C GLY A 99 4.17 -4.25 20.45
N SER A 100 3.91 -5.54 20.68
CA SER A 100 4.45 -6.29 21.83
C SER A 100 5.97 -6.11 22.08
N PRO A 101 6.85 -5.99 21.05
CA PRO A 101 8.27 -5.72 21.26
C PRO A 101 8.64 -4.21 21.32
N GLY A 102 7.67 -3.31 21.50
CA GLY A 102 7.87 -1.86 21.51
C GLY A 102 7.49 -1.14 20.21
N ARG A 103 7.80 0.17 20.14
CA ARG A 103 7.45 1.03 18.99
C ARG A 103 8.17 0.58 17.73
N ARG A 104 7.40 0.19 16.70
CA ARG A 104 7.95 -0.15 15.39
C ARG A 104 8.18 1.12 14.59
N LEU A 105 9.34 1.74 14.79
CA LEU A 105 9.74 2.95 14.08
C LEU A 105 10.24 2.62 12.67
N TYR A 106 9.71 3.35 11.69
CA TYR A 106 10.17 3.33 10.31
C TYR A 106 10.35 4.77 9.80
N ASP A 107 11.24 4.92 8.83
CA ASP A 107 11.32 6.15 8.06
C ASP A 107 10.36 6.01 6.86
N TRP A 108 9.52 7.01 6.67
CA TRP A 108 8.51 7.09 5.62
C TRP A 108 8.77 8.27 4.70
N ALA A 109 8.42 8.15 3.43
CA ALA A 109 8.49 9.23 2.47
C ALA A 109 7.33 9.14 1.48
N TRP A 110 6.87 10.29 0.99
CA TRP A 110 5.85 10.40 -0.05
C TRP A 110 6.50 10.95 -1.30
N ILE A 111 6.12 10.40 -2.45
CA ILE A 111 6.50 10.93 -3.76
C ILE A 111 5.21 11.21 -4.54
N ALA A 112 5.07 12.45 -5.00
CA ALA A 112 3.95 12.83 -5.86
C ALA A 112 4.05 12.13 -7.22
N THR A 113 2.92 11.59 -7.68
CA THR A 113 2.81 11.02 -9.04
C THR A 113 2.26 12.07 -10.00
N ALA A 114 2.08 11.70 -11.26
CA ALA A 114 1.40 12.53 -12.25
C ALA A 114 -0.08 12.77 -11.92
N SER A 115 -0.69 11.87 -11.12
CA SER A 115 -2.01 12.11 -10.55
C SER A 115 -1.88 13.01 -9.32
N PRO A 116 -2.68 14.09 -9.20
CA PRO A 116 -2.71 14.91 -8.00
C PRO A 116 -3.32 14.16 -6.81
N ARG A 117 -4.04 13.06 -7.05
CA ARG A 117 -4.68 12.24 -6.01
C ARG A 117 -3.81 11.08 -5.55
N HIS A 118 -2.86 10.62 -6.37
CA HIS A 118 -2.08 9.42 -6.07
C HIS A 118 -0.65 9.75 -5.70
N HIS A 119 -0.17 9.13 -4.63
CA HIS A 119 1.19 9.25 -4.14
C HIS A 119 1.83 7.87 -3.98
N LEU A 120 3.13 7.79 -4.20
CA LEU A 120 3.92 6.63 -3.79
C LEU A 120 4.38 6.83 -2.35
N LEU A 121 3.92 5.98 -1.45
CA LEU A 121 4.34 5.87 -0.06
C LEU A 121 5.45 4.83 0.07
N ILE A 122 6.59 5.28 0.57
CA ILE A 122 7.79 4.45 0.75
C ILE A 122 8.06 4.27 2.23
N ARG A 123 8.27 3.03 2.67
CA ARG A 123 8.71 2.71 4.02
C ARG A 123 10.07 2.01 4.01
N ARG A 124 10.99 2.49 4.83
CA ARG A 124 12.27 1.80 5.13
C ARG A 124 12.51 1.66 6.62
N LYS A 125 13.13 0.55 7.01
CA LYS A 125 13.71 0.41 8.35
C LYS A 125 15.10 1.05 8.32
N LYS A 126 15.35 2.07 9.14
CA LYS A 126 16.74 2.50 9.36
C LYS A 126 17.46 1.33 10.06
N PRO A 127 18.69 0.96 9.67
CA PRO A 127 19.48 0.10 10.53
C PRO A 127 19.52 0.78 11.90
N THR A 128 18.97 0.11 12.91
CA THR A 128 19.22 0.51 14.30
C THR A 128 20.73 0.58 14.42
N GLY A 129 21.26 1.69 14.93
CA GLY A 129 22.69 1.83 15.17
C GLY A 129 23.18 0.54 15.81
N CYS A 130 24.17 -0.09 15.19
CA CYS A 130 24.84 -1.25 15.74
C CYS A 130 25.21 -0.87 17.18
N LEU A 131 24.68 -1.56 18.20
CA LEU A 131 25.39 -1.60 19.48
C LEU A 131 26.79 -2.13 19.14
N PRO A 132 27.88 -1.52 19.63
CA PRO A 132 29.22 -1.97 19.30
C PRO A 132 29.33 -3.47 19.60
N GLY A 133 29.52 -4.30 18.56
CA GLY A 133 29.70 -5.75 18.70
C GLY A 133 28.76 -6.68 17.91
N HIS A 134 27.61 -6.21 17.40
CA HIS A 134 26.68 -7.11 16.69
C HIS A 134 26.59 -6.85 15.17
N ARG A 135 27.19 -7.75 14.37
CA ARG A 135 27.09 -7.73 12.90
C ARG A 135 25.64 -7.93 12.46
N ALA A 136 24.95 -6.83 12.14
CA ALA A 136 23.57 -6.87 11.62
C ALA A 136 23.54 -7.54 10.24
N ARG A 137 22.79 -8.64 10.11
CA ARG A 137 22.48 -9.26 8.81
C ARG A 137 21.66 -8.28 7.98
N ARG A 138 22.16 -7.96 6.77
CA ARG A 138 21.51 -7.05 5.81
C ARG A 138 20.19 -7.67 5.35
N GLY A 139 19.08 -7.14 5.82
CA GLY A 139 17.74 -7.49 5.38
C GLY A 139 16.85 -6.26 5.44
N VAL A 140 17.03 -5.33 4.49
CA VAL A 140 16.16 -4.15 4.38
C VAL A 140 14.83 -4.62 3.78
N ARG A 141 13.82 -4.85 4.63
CA ARG A 141 12.43 -4.96 4.16
C ARG A 141 11.95 -3.57 3.78
N ARG A 142 11.84 -3.32 2.48
CA ARG A 142 11.22 -2.11 1.90
C ARG A 142 9.79 -2.48 1.54
N HIS A 143 8.85 -1.63 1.93
CA HIS A 143 7.45 -1.78 1.55
C HIS A 143 7.04 -0.53 0.80
N TRP A 144 6.33 -0.77 -0.30
CA TRP A 144 5.89 0.26 -1.25
C TRP A 144 4.39 0.21 -1.28
N SER A 145 3.76 1.36 -1.24
CA SER A 145 2.32 1.43 -1.38
C SER A 145 1.92 2.64 -2.21
N THR A 146 0.89 2.54 -3.03
CA THR A 146 0.22 3.69 -3.60
C THR A 146 -0.86 4.14 -2.63
N ALA A 147 -0.82 5.41 -2.23
CA ALA A 147 -1.83 6.04 -1.39
C ALA A 147 -2.64 7.03 -2.24
N SER A 148 -3.97 7.07 -2.05
CA SER A 148 -4.80 8.17 -2.49
C SER A 148 -5.09 9.15 -1.35
N SER A 149 -5.20 10.43 -1.69
CA SER A 149 -5.69 11.49 -0.79
C SER A 149 -7.12 11.87 -1.12
#